data_AF-A0A5N7J842-F1
#
_entry.id   AF-A0A5N7J842-F1
#
_cell.length_a   1.000
_cell.length_b   1.000
_cell.length_c   1.000
_cell.angle_alpha   90.00
_cell.angle_beta   90.00
_cell.angle_gamma   90.00
#
_symmetry.space_group_name_H-M   'P 1'
#
loop_
_entity.id
_entity.type
_entity.pdbx_description
1 polymer ?
#
loop_
_entity_poly.entity_id
_entity_poly.type
_entity_poly.pdbx_seq_one_letter_code
_entity_poly.pdbx_strand_id
1 'polypeptide(L)'
;MSDFYMILNRRELLTQQQREELISIPFEKDEHQMSVFYMLSIDDIEIINKHRKDFNILGFAIQLALLRYPGCSISNIKNIPYLAVKYIAYQLYLEPEVFNLYAEMDFN
;
A
#
# COMPACT_ATOMS: atom_id res chain seq x y z
N MET A 1 -0.53 46.51 4.68
CA MET A 1 -1.43 45.53 4.01
C MET A 1 -0.63 44.27 3.69
N SER A 2 -0.06 43.63 4.72
CA SER A 2 0.98 42.61 4.57
C SER A 2 0.55 41.21 5.05
N ASP A 3 -0.49 41.07 5.87
CA ASP A 3 -0.60 39.84 6.70
C ASP A 3 -1.90 39.04 6.52
N PHE A 4 -2.78 39.43 5.58
CA PHE A 4 -4.12 38.83 5.48
C PHE A 4 -4.20 37.59 4.56
N TYR A 5 -3.25 37.39 3.64
CA TYR A 5 -3.25 36.23 2.72
C TYR A 5 -2.36 35.07 3.15
N MET A 6 -1.66 35.18 4.29
CA MET A 6 -0.68 34.18 4.75
C MET A 6 -1.20 33.24 5.85
N ILE A 7 -2.52 33.16 6.05
CA ILE A 7 -3.13 32.15 6.93
C ILE A 7 -4.31 31.51 6.18
N LEU A 8 -4.00 30.82 5.08
CA LEU A 8 -4.76 29.61 4.75
C LEU A 8 -4.48 28.65 5.90
N ASN A 9 -5.28 28.83 6.95
CA ASN A 9 -5.40 27.99 8.11
C ASN A 9 -5.59 26.57 7.58
N ARG A 10 -4.53 25.76 7.55
CA ARG A 10 -4.61 24.31 7.31
C ARG A 10 -5.36 23.72 8.51
N ARG A 11 -6.67 23.93 8.55
CA ARG A 11 -7.56 23.13 9.37
C ARG A 11 -7.42 21.73 8.81
N GLU A 12 -6.78 20.85 9.56
CA GLU A 12 -6.86 19.43 9.26
C GLU A 12 -8.34 19.07 9.25
N LEU A 13 -8.87 18.74 8.07
CA LEU A 13 -10.28 18.43 7.89
C LEU A 13 -10.68 17.15 8.61
N LEU A 14 -9.70 16.33 8.96
CA LEU A 14 -9.86 15.00 9.53
C LEU A 14 -9.07 14.90 10.83
N THR A 15 -9.67 14.29 11.85
CA THR A 15 -8.93 13.85 13.03
C THR A 15 -7.97 12.72 12.68
N GLN A 16 -7.02 12.43 13.55
CA GLN A 16 -6.11 11.29 13.39
C GLN A 16 -6.90 9.98 13.24
N GLN A 17 -7.93 9.77 14.04
CA GLN A 17 -8.80 8.60 13.97
C GLN A 17 -9.52 8.51 12.60
N GLN A 18 -10.07 9.63 12.11
CA GLN A 18 -10.75 9.64 10.80
C GLN A 18 -9.80 9.35 9.64
N ARG A 19 -8.54 9.79 9.72
CA ARG A 19 -7.51 9.42 8.75
C ARG A 19 -7.21 7.93 8.79
N GLU A 20 -7.09 7.36 9.99
CA GLU A 20 -6.83 5.93 10.16
C GLU A 20 -7.98 5.05 9.63
N GLU A 21 -9.23 5.47 9.84
CA GLU A 21 -10.41 4.79 9.29
C GLU A 21 -10.44 4.82 7.75
N LEU A 22 -10.15 5.99 7.15
CA LEU A 22 -10.12 6.15 5.68
C LEU A 22 -8.98 5.37 4.99
N ILE A 23 -7.85 5.20 5.69
CA ILE A 23 -6.64 4.54 5.18
C ILE A 23 -6.66 3.03 5.50
N SER A 24 -7.68 2.55 6.21
CA SER A 24 -7.83 1.12 6.50
C SER A 24 -8.14 0.33 5.21
N ILE A 25 -7.51 -0.84 5.07
CA ILE A 25 -7.75 -1.77 3.98
C ILE A 25 -8.92 -2.67 4.42
N PRO A 26 -10.16 -2.49 3.89
CA PRO A 26 -11.36 -3.15 4.44
C PRO A 26 -11.49 -4.61 3.98
N PHE A 27 -10.45 -5.17 3.35
CA PHE A 27 -10.50 -6.48 2.69
C PHE A 27 -10.13 -7.65 3.59
N GLU A 28 -10.18 -7.52 4.92
CA GLU A 28 -9.73 -8.55 5.85
C GLU A 28 -10.42 -9.93 5.66
N LYS A 29 -11.57 -9.98 4.98
CA LYS A 29 -12.41 -11.19 4.91
C LYS A 29 -12.87 -11.60 3.50
N ASP A 30 -12.51 -10.86 2.45
CA ASP A 30 -13.03 -11.14 1.11
C ASP A 30 -12.00 -10.84 -0.01
N GLU A 31 -11.40 -11.91 -0.54
CA GLU A 31 -10.47 -11.83 -1.68
C GLU A 31 -11.15 -11.31 -2.95
N HIS A 32 -12.46 -11.51 -3.12
CA HIS A 32 -13.16 -11.03 -4.32
C HIS A 32 -13.18 -9.50 -4.39
N GLN A 33 -13.27 -8.83 -3.25
CA GLN A 33 -13.19 -7.37 -3.17
C GLN A 33 -11.77 -6.84 -3.46
N MET A 34 -10.73 -7.65 -3.23
CA MET A 34 -9.35 -7.28 -3.58
C MET A 34 -9.12 -7.24 -5.09
N SER A 35 -9.80 -8.08 -5.87
CA SER A 35 -9.58 -8.19 -7.32
C SER A 35 -9.77 -6.87 -8.08
N VAL A 36 -10.60 -5.96 -7.56
CA VAL A 36 -10.85 -4.66 -8.18
C VAL A 36 -9.62 -3.75 -8.13
N PHE A 37 -8.80 -3.86 -7.08
CA PHE A 37 -7.70 -2.93 -6.82
C PHE A 37 -6.32 -3.59 -6.86
N TYR A 38 -6.22 -4.85 -6.44
CA TYR A 38 -4.94 -5.55 -6.21
C TYR A 38 -4.65 -6.62 -7.26
N MET A 39 -5.49 -6.74 -8.29
CA MET A 39 -5.18 -7.56 -9.45
C MET A 39 -4.12 -6.87 -10.30
N LEU A 40 -3.01 -7.57 -10.53
CA LEU A 40 -1.87 -7.11 -11.31
C LEU A 40 -2.15 -7.33 -12.80
N SER A 41 -2.00 -6.27 -13.57
CA SER A 41 -1.98 -6.33 -15.03
C SER A 41 -0.62 -6.84 -15.54
N ILE A 42 -0.55 -7.15 -16.83
CA ILE A 42 0.71 -7.54 -17.48
C ILE A 42 1.75 -6.41 -17.34
N ASP A 43 1.34 -5.16 -17.55
CA ASP A 43 2.21 -3.99 -17.43
C ASP A 43 2.75 -3.83 -16.00
N ASP A 44 1.95 -4.18 -14.99
CA ASP A 44 2.40 -4.17 -13.59
C ASP A 44 3.51 -5.19 -13.38
N ILE A 45 3.29 -6.42 -13.86
CA ILE A 45 4.25 -7.52 -13.73
C ILE A 45 5.57 -7.15 -14.42
N GLU A 46 5.52 -6.51 -15.60
CA GLU A 46 6.72 -6.06 -16.30
C GLU A 46 7.53 -5.03 -15.51
N ILE A 47 6.87 -4.11 -14.80
CA ILE A 47 7.56 -3.09 -13.98
C ILE A 47 8.06 -3.72 -12.68
N ILE A 48 7.23 -4.52 -12.01
CA ILE A 48 7.54 -5.22 -10.76
C ILE A 48 8.81 -6.08 -10.93
N ASN A 49 8.90 -6.83 -12.04
CA ASN A 49 10.02 -7.73 -12.30
C ASN A 49 11.35 -7.03 -12.66
N LYS A 50 11.37 -5.69 -12.75
CA LYS A 50 12.64 -4.94 -12.86
C LYS A 50 13.42 -4.93 -11.54
N HIS A 51 12.74 -5.18 -10.42
CA HIS A 51 13.37 -5.29 -9.11
C HIS A 51 14.08 -6.64 -8.95
N ARG A 52 15.15 -6.67 -8.15
CA ARG A 52 15.92 -7.89 -7.86
C ARG A 52 15.61 -8.40 -6.46
N LYS A 53 15.54 -9.72 -6.31
CA LYS A 53 15.20 -10.47 -5.08
C LYS A 53 13.70 -10.43 -4.76
N ASP A 54 13.16 -11.57 -4.37
CA ASP A 54 11.73 -11.81 -4.17
C ASP A 54 11.07 -10.82 -3.20
N PHE A 55 11.77 -10.44 -2.13
CA PHE A 55 11.25 -9.47 -1.16
C PHE A 55 11.09 -8.05 -1.75
N ASN A 56 11.99 -7.60 -2.62
CA ASN A 56 11.86 -6.31 -3.29
C ASN A 56 10.76 -6.34 -4.35
N ILE A 57 10.64 -7.47 -5.05
CA ILE A 57 9.58 -7.71 -6.04
C ILE A 57 8.21 -7.63 -5.35
N LEU A 58 8.03 -8.39 -4.27
CA LEU A 58 6.77 -8.40 -3.52
C LEU A 58 6.49 -7.06 -2.81
N GLY A 59 7.52 -6.44 -2.21
CA GLY A 59 7.39 -5.14 -1.57
C GLY A 59 6.93 -4.04 -2.52
N PHE A 60 7.54 -3.97 -3.71
CA PHE A 60 7.14 -3.01 -4.74
C PHE A 60 5.72 -3.28 -5.26
N ALA A 61 5.34 -4.54 -5.46
CA ALA A 61 3.99 -4.89 -5.87
C ALA A 61 2.93 -4.45 -4.84
N ILE A 62 3.23 -4.62 -3.55
CA ILE A 62 2.37 -4.15 -2.46
C ILE A 62 2.29 -2.62 -2.44
N GLN A 63 3.40 -1.90 -2.60
CA GLN A 63 3.37 -0.44 -2.72
C GLN A 63 2.48 0.02 -3.88
N LEU A 64 2.61 -0.60 -5.05
CA LEU A 64 1.80 -0.28 -6.22
C LEU A 64 0.30 -0.50 -5.95
N ALA A 65 -0.04 -1.60 -5.28
CA ALA A 65 -1.41 -1.91 -4.87
C ALA A 65 -1.97 -0.85 -3.90
N LEU A 66 -1.19 -0.46 -2.88
CA LEU A 66 -1.58 0.56 -1.90
C LEU A 66 -1.79 1.95 -2.51
N LEU A 67 -1.01 2.29 -3.55
CA LEU A 67 -1.18 3.52 -4.31
C LEU A 67 -2.47 3.54 -5.14
N ARG A 68 -3.00 2.37 -5.54
CA ARG A 68 -4.31 2.27 -6.20
C ARG A 68 -5.44 2.36 -5.20
N TYR A 69 -5.29 1.66 -4.09
CA TYR A 69 -6.23 1.69 -2.97
C TYR A 69 -5.50 1.30 -1.69
N PRO A 70 -5.60 2.07 -0.60
CA PRO A 70 -6.47 3.23 -0.42
C PRO A 70 -5.94 4.54 -1.03
N GLY A 71 -4.84 4.51 -1.79
CA GLY A 71 -4.27 5.69 -2.42
C GLY A 71 -3.18 6.37 -1.58
N CYS A 72 -2.43 5.59 -0.79
CA CYS A 72 -1.39 6.13 0.07
C CYS A 72 -0.09 5.32 0.01
N SER A 73 1.01 5.94 0.46
CA SER A 73 2.29 5.27 0.62
C SER A 73 2.20 4.16 1.67
N ILE A 74 3.02 3.11 1.49
CA ILE A 74 3.19 2.04 2.47
C ILE A 74 3.60 2.55 3.85
N SER A 75 4.38 3.64 3.91
CA SER A 75 4.79 4.28 5.16
C SER A 75 3.62 4.87 5.96
N ASN A 76 2.46 5.08 5.32
CA ASN A 76 1.25 5.60 5.96
C ASN A 76 0.30 4.48 6.42
N ILE A 77 0.60 3.22 6.09
CA ILE A 77 -0.19 2.06 6.49
C ILE A 77 0.41 1.47 7.77
N LYS A 78 -0.39 1.40 8.84
CA LYS A 78 0.05 0.78 10.11
C LYS A 78 0.22 -0.73 10.01
N ASN A 79 -0.69 -1.39 9.29
CA ASN A 79 -0.68 -2.84 9.12
C ASN A 79 -1.25 -3.19 7.75
N ILE A 80 -0.55 -4.07 7.03
CA ILE A 80 -1.01 -4.63 5.77
C ILE A 80 -1.59 -6.01 6.08
N PRO A 81 -2.88 -6.26 5.82
CA PRO A 81 -3.49 -7.55 6.09
C PRO A 81 -2.75 -8.68 5.36
N TYR A 82 -2.47 -9.80 6.05
CA TYR A 82 -1.80 -10.95 5.45
C TYR A 82 -2.51 -11.45 4.18
N LEU A 83 -3.84 -11.36 4.15
CA LEU A 83 -4.63 -11.73 2.98
C LEU A 83 -4.25 -10.92 1.73
N ALA A 84 -3.95 -9.63 1.88
CA ALA A 84 -3.52 -8.77 0.78
C ALA A 84 -2.13 -9.16 0.27
N VAL A 85 -1.20 -9.42 1.21
CA VAL A 85 0.15 -9.88 0.89
C VAL A 85 0.08 -11.21 0.12
N LYS A 86 -0.71 -12.16 0.63
CA LYS A 86 -0.92 -13.47 0.02
C LYS A 86 -1.53 -13.36 -1.38
N TYR A 87 -2.57 -12.54 -1.54
CA TYR A 87 -3.24 -12.33 -2.83
C TYR A 87 -2.28 -11.79 -3.90
N ILE A 88 -1.42 -10.85 -3.53
CA ILE A 88 -0.43 -10.26 -4.46
C ILE A 88 0.71 -11.25 -4.73
N ALA A 89 1.23 -11.92 -3.70
CA ALA A 89 2.32 -12.89 -3.83
C ALA A 89 1.97 -14.04 -4.79
N TYR A 90 0.74 -14.54 -4.74
CA TYR A 90 0.28 -15.61 -5.62
C TYR A 90 0.24 -15.23 -7.10
N GLN A 91 0.00 -13.96 -7.42
CA GLN A 91 0.05 -13.47 -8.81
C GLN A 91 1.48 -13.41 -9.35
N LEU A 92 2.49 -13.40 -8.47
CA LEU A 92 3.91 -13.31 -8.79
C LEU A 92 4.65 -14.66 -8.61
N TYR A 93 3.94 -15.72 -8.22
CA TYR A 93 4.52 -17.03 -7.86
C TYR A 93 5.57 -16.94 -6.74
N LEU A 94 5.31 -16.09 -5.75
CA LEU A 94 6.18 -15.88 -4.57
C LEU A 94 5.52 -16.40 -3.29
N GLU A 95 6.34 -16.76 -2.31
CA GLU A 95 5.89 -17.06 -0.96
C GLU A 95 5.56 -15.75 -0.22
N PRO A 96 4.38 -15.60 0.41
CA PRO A 96 3.99 -14.37 1.12
C PRO A 96 4.98 -13.95 2.21
N GLU A 97 5.66 -14.91 2.83
CA GLU A 97 6.56 -14.72 3.96
C GLU A 97 7.82 -13.93 3.59
N VAL A 98 8.19 -13.87 2.30
CA VAL A 98 9.33 -13.05 1.84
C VAL A 98 9.07 -11.55 2.06
N PHE A 99 7.82 -11.14 2.24
CA PHE A 99 7.48 -9.75 2.54
C PHE A 99 7.99 -9.30 3.92
N ASN A 100 8.18 -10.22 4.87
CA ASN A 100 8.71 -9.87 6.19
C ASN A 100 10.13 -9.26 6.08
N LEU A 101 10.95 -9.77 5.16
CA LEU A 101 12.29 -9.25 4.89
C LEU A 101 12.28 -7.83 4.29
N TYR A 102 11.21 -7.49 3.57
CA TYR A 102 11.01 -6.15 3.04
C TYR A 102 10.65 -5.17 4.16
N ALA A 103 9.73 -5.55 5.05
CA ALA A 103 9.35 -4.74 6.20
C ALA A 103 10.54 -4.48 7.15
N GLU A 104 11.47 -5.42 7.30
CA GLU A 104 12.66 -5.22 8.13
C GLU A 104 13.66 -4.20 7.56
N MET A 105 13.64 -3.96 6.24
CA MET A 105 14.58 -3.07 5.56
C MET A 105 14.10 -1.63 5.41
N ASP A 106 12.79 -1.39 5.25
CA ASP A 106 12.20 -0.05 5.00
C ASP A 106 11.83 0.71 6.28
N PHE A 107 11.76 0.03 7.44
CA PHE A 107 11.41 0.64 8.75
C PHE A 107 12.60 0.82 9.71
N ASN A 108 13.84 0.69 9.22
CA ASN A 108 15.09 1.08 9.90
C ASN A 108 15.74 2.28 9.22
#